data_AF-A0A2N6LH06-F1
#
_entry.id   AF-A0A2N6LH06-F1
#
_cell.length_a   1.000
_cell.length_b   1.000
_cell.length_c   1.000
_cell.angle_alpha   90.00
_cell.angle_beta   90.00
_cell.angle_gamma   90.00
#
_symmetry.space_group_name_H-M   'P 1'
#
loop_
_entity.id
_entity.type
_entity.pdbx_description
1 polymer ?
#
loop_
_entity_poly.entity_id
_entity_poly.type
_entity_poly.pdbx_seq_one_letter_code
_entity_poly.pdbx_strand_id
1 'polypeptide(L)' 'MQKTMQNKSGSEMTDEDWFNLGKSDAWAGQPKIPPQQDSQAASMYELGYCEGEIKRAPIEIRAAE' A
#
# COMPACT_ATOMS: atom_id res chain seq x y z
N MET A 1 -9.56 -29.12 -5.42
CA MET A 1 -10.05 -27.72 -5.42
C MET A 1 -9.95 -27.21 -3.99
N GLN A 2 -8.96 -26.38 -3.69
CA GLN A 2 -8.76 -25.85 -2.34
C GLN A 2 -9.79 -24.73 -2.13
N LYS A 3 -10.80 -24.99 -1.29
CA LYS A 3 -11.78 -23.99 -0.87
C LYS A 3 -11.14 -23.16 0.23
N THR A 4 -10.53 -22.04 -0.14
CA THR A 4 -10.17 -20.98 0.81
C THR A 4 -11.47 -20.46 1.42
N MET A 5 -11.79 -20.92 2.63
CA MET A 5 -12.87 -20.36 3.43
C MET A 5 -12.46 -18.95 3.83
N GLN A 6 -12.93 -17.96 3.10
CA GLN A 6 -12.91 -16.56 3.51
C GLN A 6 -13.95 -16.40 4.62
N ASN A 7 -13.53 -16.63 5.85
CA ASN A 7 -14.26 -16.29 7.05
C ASN A 7 -14.21 -14.77 7.25
N LYS A 8 -15.17 -14.06 6.66
CA LYS A 8 -15.55 -12.72 7.11
C LYS A 8 -15.84 -12.77 8.60
N SER A 9 -15.11 -11.99 9.41
CA SER A 9 -15.60 -11.24 10.59
C SER A 9 -14.45 -10.56 11.33
N GLY A 10 -14.18 -9.28 11.03
CA GLY A 10 -13.37 -8.36 11.83
C GLY A 10 -12.34 -7.56 11.02
N SER A 11 -12.70 -6.33 10.63
CA SER A 11 -11.92 -5.38 9.82
C SER A 11 -11.93 -5.64 8.30
N GLU A 12 -12.39 -4.64 7.55
CA GLU A 12 -13.04 -4.77 6.23
C GLU A 12 -12.08 -4.66 5.02
N MET A 13 -10.77 -4.68 5.24
CA MET A 13 -9.75 -4.54 4.19
C MET A 13 -8.70 -5.64 4.25
N THR A 14 -8.36 -6.21 3.10
CA THR A 14 -7.25 -7.16 2.93
C THR A 14 -5.90 -6.45 2.96
N ASP A 15 -4.81 -7.21 3.08
CA ASP A 15 -3.44 -6.67 2.99
C ASP A 15 -3.22 -5.86 1.69
N GLU A 16 -3.74 -6.35 0.57
CA GLU A 16 -3.68 -5.69 -0.73
C GLU A 16 -4.49 -4.38 -0.74
N ASP A 17 -5.64 -4.35 -0.07
CA ASP A 17 -6.45 -3.13 0.04
C ASP A 17 -5.69 -2.06 0.85
N TRP A 18 -5.02 -2.44 1.94
CA TRP A 18 -4.20 -1.53 2.74
C TRP A 18 -3.01 -0.98 1.95
N PHE A 19 -2.34 -1.83 1.19
CA PHE A 19 -1.26 -1.42 0.30
C PHE A 19 -1.75 -0.40 -0.74
N ASN A 20 -2.84 -0.71 -1.44
CA ASN A 20 -3.40 0.20 -2.45
C ASN A 20 -3.93 1.51 -1.85
N LEU A 21 -4.47 1.47 -0.63
CA LEU A 21 -4.89 2.67 0.09
C LEU A 21 -3.70 3.58 0.39
N GLY A 22 -2.63 3.05 0.98
CA GLY A 22 -1.43 3.84 1.28
C GLY A 22 -0.84 4.49 0.04
N LYS A 23 -0.78 3.74 -1.07
CA LYS A 23 -0.31 4.24 -2.36
C LYS A 23 -1.19 5.36 -2.92
N SER A 24 -2.50 5.22 -2.78
CA SER A 24 -3.47 6.23 -3.22
C SER A 24 -3.36 7.51 -2.40
N ASP A 25 -3.18 7.40 -1.08
CA ASP A 25 -2.98 8.53 -0.17
C ASP A 25 -1.70 9.31 -0.51
N ALA A 26 -0.61 8.59 -0.79
CA ALA A 26 0.64 9.20 -1.23
C ALA A 26 0.48 9.96 -2.55
N TRP A 27 -0.23 9.41 -3.52
CA TRP A 27 -0.55 10.09 -4.78
C TRP A 27 -1.45 11.31 -4.59
N ALA A 28 -2.37 11.26 -3.64
CA ALA A 28 -3.22 12.39 -3.25
C ALA A 28 -2.49 13.43 -2.39
N GLY A 29 -1.25 13.15 -1.96
CA GLY A 29 -0.48 14.00 -1.05
C GLY A 29 -1.11 14.12 0.35
N GLN A 30 -1.93 13.14 0.74
CA GLN A 30 -2.51 13.06 2.08
C GLN A 30 -1.44 12.66 3.10
N PRO A 31 -1.53 13.08 4.37
CA PRO A 31 -0.64 12.57 5.41
C PRO A 31 -0.87 11.07 5.66
N LYS A 32 0.16 10.36 6.12
CA LYS A 32 0.09 8.94 6.49
C LYS A 32 -0.88 8.71 7.65
N ILE A 33 -1.87 7.84 7.47
CA ILE A 33 -2.81 7.42 8.52
C ILE A 33 -2.87 5.89 8.58
N PRO A 34 -1.81 5.22 9.07
CA PRO A 34 -1.80 3.77 9.20
C PRO A 34 -2.74 3.30 10.33
N PRO A 35 -3.35 2.11 10.21
CA PRO A 35 -4.14 1.51 11.28
C PRO A 35 -3.29 1.21 12.51
N GLN A 36 -3.79 1.58 13.71
CA GLN A 36 -3.01 1.46 14.96
C GLN A 36 -3.13 0.09 15.64
N GLN A 37 -4.21 -0.64 15.38
CA GLN A 37 -4.54 -1.89 16.10
C GLN A 37 -4.10 -3.15 15.36
N ASP A 38 -3.64 -3.00 14.11
CA ASP A 38 -3.25 -4.10 13.25
C ASP A 38 -1.89 -3.79 12.63
N SER A 39 -0.85 -4.44 13.16
CA SER A 39 0.53 -4.24 12.72
C SER A 39 0.77 -4.70 11.28
N GLN A 40 0.04 -5.72 10.81
CA GLN A 40 0.17 -6.22 9.45
C GLN A 40 -0.42 -5.20 8.47
N ALA A 41 -1.64 -4.75 8.73
CA ALA A 41 -2.30 -3.71 7.96
C ALA A 41 -1.49 -2.39 7.94
N ALA A 42 -0.91 -2.00 9.08
CA ALA A 42 -0.04 -0.82 9.19
C ALA A 42 1.20 -0.93 8.29
N SER A 43 1.81 -2.12 8.27
CA SER A 43 2.99 -2.39 7.45
C SER A 43 2.65 -2.37 5.95
N MET A 44 1.49 -2.92 5.56
CA MET A 44 1.03 -2.91 4.17
C MET A 44 0.71 -1.50 3.68
N TYR A 45 0.01 -0.72 4.50
CA TYR A 45 -0.26 0.69 4.21
C TYR A 45 1.03 1.49 4.02
N GLU A 46 1.98 1.38 4.96
CA GLU A 46 3.24 2.13 4.90
C GLU A 46 4.05 1.78 3.64
N LEU A 47 4.10 0.50 3.27
CA LEU A 47 4.77 0.04 2.04
C LEU A 47 4.15 0.64 0.79
N GLY A 48 2.81 0.63 0.69
CA GLY A 48 2.09 1.23 -0.42
C GLY A 48 2.32 2.74 -0.51
N TYR A 49 2.26 3.44 0.62
CA TYR A 49 2.51 4.87 0.68
C TYR A 49 3.92 5.21 0.22
N CYS A 50 4.94 4.47 0.70
CA CYS A 50 6.32 4.65 0.26
C CYS A 50 6.46 4.46 -1.25
N GLU A 51 5.80 3.47 -1.84
CA GLU A 51 5.81 3.26 -3.30
C GLU A 51 5.14 4.42 -4.05
N GLY A 52 4.04 4.96 -3.52
CA GLY A 52 3.35 6.12 -4.10
C GLY A 52 4.14 7.43 -3.99
N GLU A 53 5.05 7.57 -3.02
CA GLU A 53 5.94 8.73 -2.88
C GLU A 53 7.10 8.75 -3.89
N ILE A 54 7.35 7.65 -4.61
CA ILE A 54 8.44 7.55 -5.58
C ILE A 54 8.12 8.44 -6.80
N LYS A 55 8.57 9.70 -6.74
CA LYS A 55 8.38 10.73 -7.79
C LYS A 55 9.30 10.56 -9.01
N ARG A 56 10.32 9.70 -8.93
CA ARG A 56 11.33 9.49 -9.97
C ARG A 56 11.28 8.03 -10.44
N ALA A 57 11.29 7.82 -11.76
CA ALA A 57 11.57 6.50 -12.29
C ALA A 57 12.88 5.97 -11.68
N PRO A 58 12.97 4.70 -11.27
CA PRO A 58 14.18 4.12 -10.68
C PRO A 58 15.44 4.26 -11.54
N ILE A 59 15.26 4.61 -12.82
CA ILE A 59 16.30 4.83 -13.81
C ILE A 59 16.14 6.26 -14.31
N GLU A 60 17.08 7.15 -13.95
CA GLU A 60 17.37 8.30 -14.80
C GLU A 60 17.92 7.72 -16.11
N ILE A 61 17.08 7.66 -17.14
CA ILE A 61 17.55 7.39 -18.50
C ILE A 61 18.44 8.59 -18.83
N ARG A 62 19.74 8.48 -18.57
CA ARG A 62 20.72 9.37 -19.19
C ARG A 62 20.59 9.08 -20.67
N ALA A 63 19.85 9.94 -21.38
CA ALA A 63 19.84 9.92 -22.83
C ALA A 63 21.31 9.96 -23.26
N ALA A 64 21.77 8.87 -23.88
CA ALA A 64 23.07 8.84 -24.50
C ALA A 64 23.02 9.81 -25.69
N GLU A 65 23.75 10.91 -25.59
CA GLU A 65 24.12 11.75 -26.75
C GLU A 65 25.20 11.06 -27.58
#